data_AF-A0AA87SVV6-F1
#
_entry.id   AF-A0AA87SVV6-F1
#
_cell.length_a   1.000
_cell.length_b   1.000
_cell.length_c   1.000
_cell.angle_alpha   90.00
_cell.angle_beta   90.00
_cell.angle_gamma   90.00
#
_symmetry.space_group_name_H-M   'P 1'
#
loop_
_entity.id
_entity.type
_entity.pdbx_description
1 polymer ?
#
loop_
_entity_poly.entity_id
_entity_poly.type
_entity_poly.pdbx_seq_one_letter_code
_entity_poly.pdbx_strand_id
1 'polypeptide(L)'
;MATEKKEKKQLQYDTRGWATLDNGVRLNRSGQGSVVLYASGSVLSGGKKLSTPATPQEPASPELPYVEHDFRMLSKAYIECYALDFTKDNVLKNATSLFETKIYKDHETHVENSIGAVINPTWNDENDNEGVNGRFRFFKKFASSIIDRLETDPPILDSCSVGIQFTFIKSHPKLDEFYWCLGEEIDGSVVRLIITKIIAVSEVSIVCAGADPNAKKLSLNHFEQTSSEPGEERTQQEKNMKLKAKLLTVLGLSLEALGLEKQGEDVELSAEKFEVVLQKTGSKISSLETTLNSYAGLTDQESFPAGFDHESNVAKLKTLLDEPKKILEHDRSEVLKAYRLFVNGKADKTIEEMIESADLKQLKALAKHYGIKLNEKFPIRTDELGKDTRASGTSSELDETEQYLTVEIPA
;
A
#
# COMPACT_ATOMS: atom_id res chain seq x y z
N MET A 1 13.94 -30.15 34.59
CA MET A 1 14.34 -28.90 33.93
C MET A 1 14.14 -27.77 34.91
N ALA A 2 15.15 -26.92 35.10
CA ALA A 2 15.13 -25.84 36.06
C ALA A 2 14.09 -24.80 35.63
N THR A 3 13.12 -24.52 36.49
CA THR A 3 12.21 -23.38 36.36
C THR A 3 13.04 -22.11 36.48
N GLU A 4 13.36 -21.48 35.36
CA GLU A 4 13.81 -20.08 35.36
C GLU A 4 12.75 -19.27 36.11
N LYS A 5 13.14 -18.70 37.26
CA LYS A 5 12.34 -17.69 37.93
C LYS A 5 12.25 -16.49 36.98
N LYS A 6 11.18 -16.42 36.17
CA LYS A 6 10.80 -15.18 35.48
C LYS A 6 10.76 -14.08 36.55
N GLU A 7 11.56 -13.04 36.36
CA GLU A 7 11.52 -11.86 37.23
C GLU A 7 10.08 -11.34 37.29
N LYS A 8 9.57 -11.08 38.50
CA LYS A 8 8.24 -10.51 38.69
C LYS A 8 8.20 -9.13 38.03
N LYS A 9 7.54 -9.00 36.88
CA LYS A 9 7.42 -7.74 36.16
C LYS A 9 6.21 -7.00 36.71
N GLN A 10 6.46 -6.05 37.60
CA GLN A 10 5.39 -5.19 38.11
C GLN A 10 4.94 -4.18 37.06
N LEU A 11 3.62 -4.02 36.89
CA LEU A 11 3.04 -2.99 36.00
C LEU A 11 3.51 -1.59 36.43
N GLN A 12 4.06 -0.84 35.46
CA GLN A 12 4.48 0.54 35.65
C GLN A 12 3.28 1.46 35.41
N TYR A 13 2.85 2.16 36.46
CA TYR A 13 1.71 3.08 36.40
C TYR A 13 2.19 4.52 36.30
N ASP A 14 1.51 5.31 35.47
CA ASP A 14 1.70 6.76 35.39
C ASP A 14 1.16 7.48 36.65
N THR A 15 1.37 8.80 36.70
CA THR A 15 0.90 9.66 37.81
C THR A 15 -0.62 9.69 37.97
N ARG A 16 -1.37 9.25 36.97
CA ARG A 16 -2.84 9.14 36.96
C ARG A 16 -3.31 7.70 37.25
N GLY A 17 -2.38 6.80 37.57
CA GLY A 17 -2.67 5.42 37.94
C GLY A 17 -2.99 4.50 36.76
N TRP A 18 -2.60 4.86 35.53
CA TRP A 18 -2.77 4.03 34.34
C TRP A 18 -1.47 3.32 33.95
N ALA A 19 -1.57 2.05 33.58
CA ALA A 19 -0.52 1.27 32.93
C ALA A 19 -0.98 0.88 31.52
N THR A 20 -0.08 0.85 30.55
CA THR A 20 -0.38 0.38 29.18
C THR A 20 0.32 -0.96 28.96
N LEU A 21 -0.43 -1.96 28.53
CA LEU A 21 0.11 -3.27 28.17
C LEU A 21 0.66 -3.27 26.74
N ASP A 22 1.48 -4.27 26.41
CA ASP A 22 2.09 -4.40 25.08
C ASP A 22 1.05 -4.54 23.96
N ASN A 23 -0.12 -5.10 24.27
CA ASN A 23 -1.25 -5.20 23.36
C ASN A 23 -2.10 -3.92 23.29
N GLY A 24 -1.68 -2.81 23.89
CA GLY A 24 -2.37 -1.52 23.83
C GLY A 24 -3.54 -1.34 24.81
N VAL A 25 -3.93 -2.37 25.57
CA VAL A 25 -4.94 -2.21 26.64
C VAL A 25 -4.36 -1.35 27.77
N ARG A 26 -5.12 -0.35 28.19
CA ARG A 26 -4.77 0.51 29.33
C ARG A 26 -5.55 0.07 30.56
N LEU A 27 -4.86 -0.09 31.69
CA LEU A 27 -5.42 -0.55 32.96
C LEU A 27 -5.22 0.49 34.05
N ASN A 28 -6.27 0.81 34.79
CA ASN A 28 -6.20 1.68 35.95
C ASN A 28 -6.15 0.85 37.26
N ARG A 29 -5.46 1.38 38.28
CA ARG A 29 -5.46 0.82 39.64
C ARG A 29 -6.86 0.64 40.26
N SER A 30 -7.87 1.36 39.76
CA SER A 30 -9.27 1.23 40.16
C SER A 30 -9.97 -0.03 39.65
N GLY A 31 -9.35 -0.83 38.78
CA GLY A 31 -9.97 -1.98 38.11
C GLY A 31 -10.72 -1.62 36.82
N GLN A 32 -10.52 -0.40 36.31
CA GLN A 32 -11.02 0.03 35.01
C GLN A 32 -10.01 -0.28 33.90
N GLY A 33 -10.53 -0.51 32.69
CA GLY A 33 -9.76 -0.69 31.46
C GLY A 33 -10.23 0.27 30.37
N SER A 34 -9.34 0.58 29.42
CA SER A 34 -9.65 1.33 28.21
C SER A 34 -8.83 0.79 27.05
N VAL A 35 -9.44 0.71 25.88
CA VAL A 35 -8.78 0.22 24.67
C VAL A 35 -9.39 0.88 23.44
N VAL A 36 -8.58 1.02 22.41
CA VAL A 36 -8.99 1.31 21.04
C VAL A 36 -8.70 0.05 20.23
N LEU A 37 -9.75 -0.52 19.60
CA LEU A 37 -9.69 -1.85 19.02
C LEU A 37 -9.14 -1.86 17.57
N TYR A 38 -7.85 -1.62 17.38
CA TYR A 38 -7.20 -1.77 16.07
C TYR A 38 -6.87 -3.26 15.75
N ALA A 39 -6.86 -3.63 14.47
CA ALA A 39 -6.26 -4.91 14.08
C ALA A 39 -4.73 -4.82 14.25
N SER A 40 -4.10 -5.75 14.96
CA SER A 40 -2.65 -5.81 15.19
C SER A 40 -1.83 -6.26 13.95
N GLY A 41 -2.31 -5.97 12.74
CA GLY A 41 -1.65 -6.32 11.48
C GLY A 41 -1.62 -7.83 11.15
N SER A 42 -2.22 -8.70 11.97
CA SER A 42 -2.21 -10.16 11.76
C SER A 42 -3.44 -10.69 10.98
N VAL A 43 -4.35 -9.83 10.53
CA VAL A 43 -5.50 -10.25 9.69
C VAL A 43 -5.14 -10.11 8.20
N LEU A 44 -4.21 -10.95 7.76
CA LEU A 44 -3.98 -11.23 6.33
C LEU A 44 -3.84 -12.75 6.14
N SER A 45 -4.88 -13.52 6.44
CA SER A 45 -5.06 -14.87 5.87
C SER A 45 -6.42 -15.45 6.25
N GLY A 46 -7.44 -15.09 5.46
CA GLY A 46 -8.70 -15.81 5.39
C GLY A 46 -9.13 -15.79 3.94
N GLY A 47 -8.54 -16.67 3.13
CA GLY A 47 -8.79 -16.73 1.69
C GLY A 47 -10.28 -16.95 1.42
N LYS A 48 -10.97 -15.94 0.92
CA LYS A 48 -12.30 -16.09 0.33
C LYS A 48 -12.48 -15.28 -0.94
N LYS A 49 -13.11 -15.93 -1.91
CA LYS A 49 -13.43 -15.43 -3.25
C LYS A 49 -14.39 -14.24 -3.14
N LEU A 50 -14.06 -13.15 -3.83
CA LEU A 50 -15.01 -12.09 -4.17
C LEU A 50 -16.04 -12.66 -5.16
N SER A 51 -17.34 -12.51 -4.87
CA SER A 51 -18.42 -12.94 -5.76
C SER A 51 -18.65 -11.95 -6.91
N THR A 52 -19.37 -12.41 -7.94
CA THR A 52 -19.72 -11.71 -9.18
C THR A 52 -20.71 -10.54 -8.96
N PRO A 53 -20.67 -9.47 -9.78
CA PRO A 53 -21.39 -8.22 -9.50
C PRO A 53 -22.90 -8.34 -9.67
N ALA A 54 -23.64 -7.62 -8.81
CA ALA A 54 -25.07 -7.36 -8.96
C ALA A 54 -25.28 -5.96 -9.57
N THR A 55 -26.22 -5.86 -10.51
CA THR A 55 -26.54 -4.62 -11.24
C THR A 55 -26.95 -3.48 -10.28
N PRO A 56 -26.39 -2.26 -10.44
CA PRO A 56 -26.74 -1.12 -9.60
C PRO A 56 -28.22 -0.75 -9.71
N GLN A 57 -28.88 -0.55 -8.57
CA GLN A 57 -30.22 0.05 -8.53
C GLN A 57 -30.14 1.58 -8.70
N GLU A 58 -31.08 2.11 -9.47
CA GLU A 58 -31.24 3.51 -9.84
C GLU A 58 -31.55 4.38 -8.60
N PRO A 59 -30.95 5.58 -8.46
CA PRO A 59 -31.14 6.40 -7.27
C PRO A 59 -32.51 7.11 -7.29
N ALA A 60 -33.35 6.78 -6.32
CA ALA A 60 -34.61 7.48 -6.08
C ALA A 60 -34.58 8.21 -4.72
N SER A 61 -34.38 9.54 -4.75
CA SER A 61 -34.94 10.54 -3.81
C SER A 61 -34.12 11.85 -3.86
N PRO A 62 -34.70 13.00 -3.45
CA PRO A 62 -33.96 14.26 -3.33
C PRO A 62 -32.68 14.04 -2.51
N GLU A 63 -31.53 14.51 -3.01
CA GLU A 63 -30.23 14.27 -2.39
C GLU A 63 -30.23 14.77 -0.93
N LEU A 64 -30.38 13.83 0.00
CA LEU A 64 -30.13 14.11 1.40
C LEU A 64 -28.65 14.52 1.55
N PRO A 65 -28.33 15.43 2.49
CA PRO A 65 -26.95 15.88 2.73
C PRO A 65 -26.09 14.80 3.42
N TYR A 66 -26.63 13.60 3.59
CA TYR A 66 -26.01 12.46 4.25
C TYR A 66 -26.36 11.16 3.53
N VAL A 67 -25.56 10.13 3.80
CA VAL A 67 -25.78 8.73 3.41
C VAL A 67 -25.85 7.89 4.68
N GLU A 68 -26.68 6.85 4.67
CA GLU A 68 -26.83 5.94 5.81
C GLU A 68 -26.43 4.51 5.42
N HIS A 69 -25.68 3.86 6.29
CA HIS A 69 -25.32 2.45 6.18
C HIS A 69 -25.44 1.78 7.54
N ASP A 70 -25.97 0.56 7.58
CA ASP A 70 -26.02 -0.21 8.82
C ASP A 70 -24.69 -0.98 9.00
N PHE A 71 -24.19 -1.10 10.22
CA PHE A 71 -22.93 -1.79 10.57
C PHE A 71 -23.10 -2.64 11.82
N ARG A 72 -22.41 -3.78 11.89
CA ARG A 72 -22.04 -4.42 13.16
C ARG A 72 -20.92 -3.59 13.76
N MET A 73 -21.12 -3.06 14.97
CA MET A 73 -20.13 -2.24 15.66
C MET A 73 -19.22 -3.06 16.57
N LEU A 74 -19.81 -4.01 17.29
CA LEU A 74 -19.08 -4.93 18.16
C LEU A 74 -19.93 -6.19 18.38
N SER A 75 -19.32 -7.35 18.18
CA SER A 75 -19.89 -8.67 18.42
C SER A 75 -19.64 -9.14 19.85
N LYS A 76 -20.57 -9.95 20.34
CA LYS A 76 -20.48 -10.66 21.63
C LYS A 76 -19.52 -11.83 21.49
N ALA A 77 -18.24 -11.52 21.40
CA ALA A 77 -17.18 -12.47 21.11
C ALA A 77 -15.95 -12.26 22.00
N TYR A 78 -15.02 -13.20 21.92
CA TYR A 78 -13.67 -13.01 22.42
C TYR A 78 -12.82 -12.30 21.35
N ILE A 79 -12.24 -11.16 21.71
CA ILE A 79 -11.34 -10.38 20.85
C ILE A 79 -9.90 -10.76 21.21
N GLU A 80 -9.32 -11.62 20.39
CA GLU A 80 -8.05 -12.30 20.68
C GLU A 80 -6.86 -11.33 20.84
N CYS A 81 -6.69 -10.38 19.91
CA CYS A 81 -5.54 -9.48 19.91
C CYS A 81 -5.45 -8.58 21.16
N TYR A 82 -6.55 -8.38 21.88
CA TYR A 82 -6.58 -7.63 23.14
C TYR A 82 -6.85 -8.50 24.37
N ALA A 83 -7.06 -9.81 24.16
CA ALA A 83 -7.51 -10.76 25.17
C ALA A 83 -8.74 -10.26 25.96
N LEU A 84 -9.75 -9.73 25.25
CA LEU A 84 -10.98 -9.20 25.85
C LEU A 84 -12.15 -10.13 25.56
N ASP A 85 -12.89 -10.51 26.59
CA ASP A 85 -14.02 -11.44 26.48
C ASP A 85 -15.34 -10.71 26.76
N PHE A 86 -16.14 -10.51 25.70
CA PHE A 86 -17.48 -9.90 25.77
C PHE A 86 -18.61 -10.94 25.84
N THR A 87 -18.27 -12.23 25.92
CA THR A 87 -19.26 -13.33 25.89
C THR A 87 -20.07 -13.48 27.18
N LYS A 88 -19.65 -12.79 28.25
CA LYS A 88 -20.28 -12.88 29.57
C LYS A 88 -21.66 -12.23 29.61
N ASP A 89 -22.68 -13.05 29.91
CA ASP A 89 -24.05 -12.65 30.20
C ASP A 89 -24.62 -11.70 29.12
N ASN A 90 -25.29 -10.63 29.57
CA ASN A 90 -25.83 -9.56 28.74
C ASN A 90 -24.97 -8.29 28.81
N VAL A 91 -23.67 -8.39 29.13
CA VAL A 91 -22.82 -7.22 29.36
C VAL A 91 -22.80 -6.28 28.15
N LEU A 92 -22.58 -6.83 26.95
CA LEU A 92 -22.58 -6.05 25.71
C LEU A 92 -24.00 -5.56 25.35
N LYS A 93 -25.02 -6.42 25.49
CA LYS A 93 -26.43 -6.08 25.21
C LYS A 93 -26.92 -4.90 26.05
N ASN A 94 -26.58 -4.88 27.34
CA ASN A 94 -26.94 -3.80 28.25
C ASN A 94 -26.25 -2.47 27.92
N ALA A 95 -25.15 -2.51 27.16
CA ALA A 95 -24.39 -1.34 26.76
C ALA A 95 -24.83 -0.75 25.40
N THR A 96 -25.81 -1.36 24.71
CA THR A 96 -26.24 -0.98 23.35
C THR A 96 -26.46 0.52 23.18
N SER A 97 -27.13 1.19 24.13
CA SER A 97 -27.39 2.63 24.06
C SER A 97 -26.14 3.51 24.12
N LEU A 98 -25.01 3.01 24.65
CA LEU A 98 -23.75 3.74 24.71
C LEU A 98 -23.08 3.86 23.33
N PHE A 99 -23.49 3.04 22.35
CA PHE A 99 -22.92 3.04 21.00
C PHE A 99 -23.46 4.17 20.11
N GLU A 100 -24.41 4.97 20.59
CA GLU A 100 -24.81 6.21 19.93
C GLU A 100 -23.70 7.26 20.13
N THR A 101 -22.78 7.33 19.16
CA THR A 101 -21.55 8.13 19.23
C THR A 101 -21.15 8.74 17.89
N LYS A 102 -20.06 9.51 17.86
CA LYS A 102 -19.51 10.15 16.66
C LYS A 102 -18.68 9.18 15.85
N ILE A 103 -18.76 9.30 14.53
CA ILE A 103 -17.96 8.53 13.56
C ILE A 103 -16.74 9.37 13.16
N TYR A 104 -15.56 8.76 13.19
CA TYR A 104 -14.29 9.35 12.77
C TYR A 104 -13.70 8.60 11.55
N LYS A 105 -12.81 9.25 10.79
CA LYS A 105 -12.12 8.62 9.64
C LYS A 105 -11.16 7.51 10.08
N ASP A 106 -10.60 7.68 11.27
CA ASP A 106 -9.69 6.78 11.98
C ASP A 106 -9.78 7.10 13.50
N HIS A 107 -8.95 6.44 14.31
CA HIS A 107 -8.97 6.57 15.76
C HIS A 107 -8.47 7.93 16.30
N GLU A 108 -8.19 8.92 15.45
CA GLU A 108 -7.88 10.28 15.89
C GLU A 108 -9.16 11.08 16.18
N THR A 109 -9.39 11.43 17.44
CA THR A 109 -10.65 12.11 17.85
C THR A 109 -10.64 13.63 17.68
N HIS A 110 -9.79 14.18 16.79
CA HIS A 110 -9.76 15.62 16.47
C HIS A 110 -11.07 16.06 15.82
N VAL A 111 -11.48 17.34 15.99
CA VAL A 111 -12.78 17.84 15.52
C VAL A 111 -12.97 17.65 14.01
N GLU A 112 -11.96 17.99 13.21
CA GLU A 112 -11.95 17.87 11.74
C GLU A 112 -11.99 16.42 11.23
N ASN A 113 -11.71 15.46 12.12
CA ASN A 113 -11.72 14.04 11.78
C ASN A 113 -13.09 13.40 11.96
N SER A 114 -14.05 14.12 12.56
CA SER A 114 -15.42 13.65 12.70
C SER A 114 -16.20 13.80 11.38
N ILE A 115 -16.84 12.73 10.94
CA ILE A 115 -17.46 12.63 9.60
C ILE A 115 -18.94 12.22 9.66
N GLY A 116 -19.43 11.84 10.83
CA GLY A 116 -20.79 11.33 10.99
C GLY A 116 -21.15 11.03 12.42
N ALA A 117 -22.32 10.40 12.57
CA ALA A 117 -22.80 9.90 13.85
C ALA A 117 -23.49 8.55 13.66
N VAL A 118 -23.36 7.69 14.66
CA VAL A 118 -24.16 6.48 14.78
C VAL A 118 -25.47 6.85 15.42
N ILE A 119 -26.56 6.42 14.80
CA ILE A 119 -27.92 6.61 15.29
C ILE A 119 -28.57 5.25 15.51
N ASN A 120 -29.52 5.21 16.44
CA ASN A 120 -30.37 4.03 16.72
C ASN A 120 -29.57 2.71 16.86
N PRO A 121 -28.58 2.63 17.78
CA PRO A 121 -27.90 1.36 18.02
C PRO A 121 -28.90 0.31 18.49
N THR A 122 -28.82 -0.89 17.92
CA THR A 122 -29.73 -2.01 18.21
C THR A 122 -28.97 -3.26 18.55
N TRP A 123 -29.56 -4.07 19.42
CA TRP A 123 -29.08 -5.43 19.64
C TRP A 123 -29.55 -6.33 18.50
N ASN A 124 -28.66 -7.17 17.99
CA ASN A 124 -29.01 -8.23 17.06
C ASN A 124 -28.49 -9.56 17.60
N ASP A 125 -29.39 -10.55 17.65
CA ASP A 125 -29.17 -11.92 18.13
C ASP A 125 -29.46 -12.96 17.04
N GLU A 126 -29.36 -12.57 15.78
CA GLU A 126 -29.60 -13.45 14.63
C GLU A 126 -28.29 -14.13 14.15
N ASN A 127 -28.43 -15.29 13.50
CA ASN A 127 -27.37 -15.98 12.74
C ASN A 127 -26.09 -16.30 13.53
N ASP A 128 -26.20 -16.68 14.80
CA ASP A 128 -25.07 -17.04 15.68
C ASP A 128 -23.97 -15.95 15.79
N ASN A 129 -24.31 -14.70 15.47
CA ASN A 129 -23.41 -13.55 15.53
C ASN A 129 -24.06 -12.45 16.37
N GLU A 130 -24.29 -12.73 17.67
CA GLU A 130 -24.84 -11.75 18.61
C GLU A 130 -23.96 -10.49 18.71
N GLY A 131 -24.56 -9.31 18.85
CA GLY A 131 -23.80 -8.07 19.08
C GLY A 131 -24.61 -6.78 18.95
N VAL A 132 -23.90 -5.65 18.93
CA VAL A 132 -24.48 -4.31 18.71
C VAL A 132 -24.33 -3.90 17.25
N ASN A 133 -25.46 -3.60 16.62
CA ASN A 133 -25.53 -2.94 15.32
C ASN A 133 -25.75 -1.43 15.51
N GLY A 134 -25.37 -0.64 14.51
CA GLY A 134 -25.63 0.78 14.48
C GLY A 134 -25.87 1.27 13.07
N ARG A 135 -26.73 2.29 12.93
CA ARG A 135 -26.92 2.99 11.67
C ARG A 135 -25.96 4.15 11.58
N PHE A 136 -25.04 4.09 10.65
CA PHE A 136 -24.00 5.09 10.47
C PHE A 136 -24.50 6.13 9.48
N ARG A 137 -24.68 7.37 9.97
CA ARG A 137 -25.02 8.51 9.12
C ARG A 137 -23.74 9.29 8.81
N PHE A 138 -23.31 9.23 7.56
CA PHE A 138 -22.17 9.97 7.04
C PHE A 138 -22.63 11.26 6.37
N PHE A 139 -22.05 12.40 6.73
CA PHE A 139 -22.38 13.67 6.09
C PHE A 139 -21.54 13.87 4.83
N LYS A 140 -22.18 14.00 3.66
CA LYS A 140 -21.50 14.10 2.36
C LYS A 140 -20.42 15.19 2.32
N LYS A 141 -20.67 16.32 3.00
CA LYS A 141 -19.74 17.45 3.12
C LYS A 141 -18.39 17.09 3.74
N PHE A 142 -18.35 16.13 4.66
CA PHE A 142 -17.15 15.79 5.45
C PHE A 142 -16.61 14.39 5.13
N ALA A 143 -17.42 13.55 4.51
CA ALA A 143 -17.19 12.11 4.39
C ALA A 143 -17.13 11.60 2.94
N SER A 144 -17.11 12.46 1.90
CA SER A 144 -17.21 12.04 0.50
C SER A 144 -16.27 10.89 0.13
N SER A 145 -14.96 11.02 0.43
CA SER A 145 -13.99 9.96 0.15
C SER A 145 -14.27 8.63 0.87
N ILE A 146 -14.83 8.68 2.08
CA ILE A 146 -15.18 7.48 2.84
C ILE A 146 -16.43 6.84 2.24
N ILE A 147 -17.45 7.64 1.92
CA ILE A 147 -18.68 7.18 1.26
C ILE A 147 -18.33 6.48 -0.06
N ASP A 148 -17.53 7.12 -0.91
CA ASP A 148 -17.12 6.55 -2.19
C ASP A 148 -16.46 5.17 -2.02
N ARG A 149 -15.59 5.01 -1.01
CA ARG A 149 -14.93 3.74 -0.70
C ARG A 149 -15.85 2.67 -0.11
N LEU A 150 -16.89 3.07 0.62
CA LEU A 150 -17.94 2.19 1.17
C LEU A 150 -18.95 1.74 0.11
N GLU A 151 -19.10 2.52 -0.96
CA GLU A 151 -20.07 2.31 -2.05
C GLU A 151 -19.45 1.79 -3.34
N THR A 152 -18.12 1.86 -3.49
CA THR A 152 -17.39 1.20 -4.59
C THR A 152 -17.73 -0.30 -4.58
N ASP A 153 -17.81 -0.91 -5.77
CA ASP A 153 -18.00 -2.35 -5.93
C ASP A 153 -16.75 -2.98 -6.58
N PRO A 154 -16.01 -3.85 -5.86
CA PRO A 154 -16.22 -4.25 -4.46
C PRO A 154 -15.87 -3.12 -3.48
N PRO A 155 -16.46 -3.09 -2.28
CA PRO A 155 -16.17 -2.05 -1.30
C PRO A 155 -14.73 -2.12 -0.85
N ILE A 156 -14.06 -0.97 -0.89
CA ILE A 156 -12.67 -0.80 -0.43
C ILE A 156 -12.63 -0.72 1.10
N LEU A 157 -13.70 -0.15 1.68
CA LEU A 157 -13.91 -0.09 3.12
C LEU A 157 -15.22 -0.78 3.46
N ASP A 158 -15.18 -1.62 4.49
CA ASP A 158 -16.35 -2.35 4.97
C ASP A 158 -16.36 -2.55 6.49
N SER A 159 -15.32 -2.11 7.19
CA SER A 159 -15.07 -2.42 8.59
C SER A 159 -15.13 -1.18 9.47
N CYS A 160 -15.50 -1.38 10.73
CA CYS A 160 -15.41 -0.34 11.74
C CYS A 160 -14.74 -0.87 13.01
N SER A 161 -14.34 0.06 13.88
CA SER A 161 -13.78 -0.24 15.18
C SER A 161 -14.29 0.75 16.21
N VAL A 162 -14.39 0.31 17.47
CA VAL A 162 -14.89 1.11 18.58
C VAL A 162 -13.83 1.30 19.66
N GLY A 163 -13.75 2.52 20.18
CA GLY A 163 -13.00 2.84 21.39
C GLY A 163 -13.90 2.72 22.61
N ILE A 164 -13.53 1.88 23.58
CA ILE A 164 -14.36 1.61 24.76
C ILE A 164 -13.62 1.80 26.09
N GLN A 165 -14.41 2.08 27.12
CA GLN A 165 -14.02 2.05 28.53
C GLN A 165 -14.85 1.00 29.26
N PHE A 166 -14.23 0.22 30.14
CA PHE A 166 -14.88 -0.93 30.75
C PHE A 166 -14.36 -1.27 32.15
N THR A 167 -15.07 -2.14 32.85
CA THR A 167 -14.56 -2.89 34.01
C THR A 167 -14.43 -4.36 33.66
N PHE A 168 -13.53 -5.07 34.33
CA PHE A 168 -13.26 -6.48 34.04
C PHE A 168 -12.91 -7.27 35.31
N ILE A 169 -12.96 -8.60 35.17
CA ILE A 169 -12.34 -9.55 36.10
C ILE A 169 -11.30 -10.40 35.35
N LYS A 170 -10.33 -10.94 36.10
CA LYS A 170 -9.32 -11.85 35.55
C LYS A 170 -9.93 -13.23 35.33
N SER A 171 -9.70 -13.87 34.18
CA SER A 171 -10.10 -15.27 33.99
C SER A 171 -9.35 -16.22 34.94
N HIS A 172 -8.08 -15.91 35.23
CA HIS A 172 -7.24 -16.66 36.17
C HIS A 172 -6.86 -15.77 37.37
N PRO A 173 -7.74 -15.62 38.38
CA PRO A 173 -7.54 -14.66 39.46
C PRO A 173 -6.34 -14.97 40.36
N LYS A 174 -5.89 -16.24 40.39
CA LYS A 174 -4.75 -16.72 41.19
C LYS A 174 -3.45 -16.85 40.39
N LEU A 175 -3.46 -16.53 39.09
CA LEU A 175 -2.27 -16.64 38.25
C LEU A 175 -1.30 -15.49 38.58
N ASP A 176 -0.09 -15.87 38.98
CA ASP A 176 1.03 -14.94 39.10
C ASP A 176 1.36 -14.35 37.72
N GLU A 177 1.73 -13.07 37.67
CA GLU A 177 2.07 -12.38 36.42
C GLU A 177 0.94 -12.41 35.35
N PHE A 178 -0.33 -12.58 35.76
CA PHE A 178 -1.52 -12.70 34.90
C PHE A 178 -1.52 -11.82 33.63
N TYR A 179 -1.14 -10.54 33.75
CA TYR A 179 -1.18 -9.60 32.62
C TYR A 179 -0.17 -9.91 31.51
N TRP A 180 0.94 -10.58 31.84
CA TRP A 180 1.96 -11.01 30.89
C TRP A 180 1.65 -12.35 30.23
N CYS A 181 0.63 -13.04 30.72
CA CYS A 181 0.12 -14.27 30.12
C CYS A 181 -1.15 -14.03 29.29
N LEU A 182 -1.62 -12.80 29.11
CA LEU A 182 -2.83 -12.52 28.33
C LEU A 182 -2.71 -13.08 26.90
N GLY A 183 -3.72 -13.83 26.47
CA GLY A 183 -3.74 -14.54 25.20
C GLY A 183 -3.11 -15.94 25.24
N GLU A 184 -2.36 -16.29 26.28
CA GLU A 184 -1.81 -17.64 26.46
C GLU A 184 -2.88 -18.61 26.97
N GLU A 185 -2.80 -19.88 26.55
CA GLU A 185 -3.60 -20.95 27.10
C GLU A 185 -2.92 -21.53 28.36
N ILE A 186 -3.61 -21.46 29.50
CA ILE A 186 -3.14 -22.01 30.78
C ILE A 186 -4.29 -22.79 31.41
N ASP A 187 -3.99 -23.97 31.95
CA ASP A 187 -4.98 -24.84 32.59
C ASP A 187 -6.23 -25.12 31.71
N GLY A 188 -6.03 -25.21 30.39
CA GLY A 188 -7.07 -25.49 29.40
C GLY A 188 -8.01 -24.30 29.12
N SER A 189 -7.65 -23.07 29.51
CA SER A 189 -8.41 -21.88 29.13
C SER A 189 -7.51 -20.68 28.83
N VAL A 190 -7.92 -19.84 27.89
CA VAL A 190 -7.15 -18.65 27.51
C VAL A 190 -7.20 -17.61 28.64
N VAL A 191 -6.02 -17.10 29.03
CA VAL A 191 -5.87 -16.01 30.00
C VAL A 191 -6.37 -14.72 29.35
N ARG A 192 -7.40 -14.10 29.93
CA ARG A 192 -8.13 -12.98 29.33
C ARG A 192 -8.85 -12.11 30.34
N LEU A 193 -9.15 -10.89 29.93
CA LEU A 193 -9.97 -9.94 30.68
C LEU A 193 -11.44 -10.22 30.38
N ILE A 194 -12.18 -10.72 31.36
CA ILE A 194 -13.62 -10.95 31.23
C ILE A 194 -14.33 -9.64 31.53
N ILE A 195 -14.94 -9.05 30.50
CA ILE A 195 -15.60 -7.76 30.60
C ILE A 195 -16.85 -7.92 31.47
N THR A 196 -16.98 -7.06 32.48
CA THR A 196 -18.13 -7.07 33.40
C THR A 196 -19.09 -5.91 33.21
N LYS A 197 -18.61 -4.81 32.60
CA LYS A 197 -19.44 -3.64 32.27
C LYS A 197 -18.71 -2.77 31.26
N ILE A 198 -19.43 -2.29 30.25
CA ILE A 198 -18.98 -1.17 29.40
C ILE A 198 -19.44 0.14 30.05
N ILE A 199 -18.50 1.03 30.29
CA ILE A 199 -18.71 2.33 30.94
C ILE A 199 -19.05 3.39 29.88
N ALA A 200 -18.33 3.39 28.77
CA ALA A 200 -18.50 4.35 27.69
C ALA A 200 -17.99 3.78 26.36
N VAL A 201 -18.58 4.24 25.25
CA VAL A 201 -18.03 4.09 23.90
C VAL A 201 -17.62 5.49 23.44
N SER A 202 -16.32 5.75 23.43
CA SER A 202 -15.78 7.10 23.24
C SER A 202 -15.81 7.54 21.77
N GLU A 203 -15.66 6.59 20.85
CA GLU A 203 -15.62 6.83 19.41
C GLU A 203 -15.95 5.56 18.64
N VAL A 204 -16.36 5.73 17.38
CA VAL A 204 -16.30 4.69 16.37
C VAL A 204 -15.59 5.23 15.13
N SER A 205 -14.77 4.38 14.53
CA SER A 205 -13.91 4.75 13.41
C SER A 205 -14.06 3.77 12.26
N ILE A 206 -13.89 4.26 11.03
CA ILE A 206 -13.78 3.40 9.85
C ILE A 206 -12.36 2.88 9.75
N VAL A 207 -12.21 1.59 9.49
CA VAL A 207 -10.90 0.93 9.44
C VAL A 207 -10.85 -0.02 8.25
N CYS A 208 -9.64 -0.34 7.78
CA CYS A 208 -9.45 -1.37 6.76
C CYS A 208 -9.73 -2.77 7.31
N ALA A 209 -9.38 -3.01 8.58
CA ALA A 209 -9.67 -4.23 9.32
C ALA A 209 -9.86 -3.90 10.81
N GLY A 210 -10.97 -4.35 11.39
CA GLY A 210 -11.25 -4.23 12.82
C GLY A 210 -10.64 -5.38 13.62
N ALA A 211 -10.41 -5.14 14.92
CA ALA A 211 -10.05 -6.22 15.86
C ALA A 211 -11.18 -7.26 16.01
N ASP A 212 -12.42 -6.80 15.88
CA ASP A 212 -13.58 -7.67 15.75
C ASP A 212 -13.80 -8.01 14.26
N PRO A 213 -13.61 -9.27 13.85
CA PRO A 213 -13.76 -9.68 12.46
C PRO A 213 -15.19 -9.53 11.94
N ASN A 214 -16.18 -9.47 12.84
CA ASN A 214 -17.58 -9.35 12.50
C ASN A 214 -18.05 -7.90 12.40
N ALA A 215 -17.25 -6.93 12.85
CA ALA A 215 -17.59 -5.51 12.84
C ALA A 215 -17.55 -4.90 11.43
N LYS A 216 -18.60 -5.19 10.65
CA LYS A 216 -18.69 -4.96 9.20
C LYS A 216 -19.99 -4.26 8.79
N LYS A 217 -20.01 -3.63 7.61
CA LYS A 217 -21.20 -3.05 6.98
C LYS A 217 -22.25 -4.14 6.70
N LEU A 218 -23.45 -3.96 7.25
CA LEU A 218 -24.62 -4.83 7.13
C LEU A 218 -25.37 -4.50 5.84
N SER A 219 -25.08 -5.26 4.79
CA SER A 219 -25.66 -5.24 3.42
C SER A 219 -24.74 -6.03 2.49
N LEU A 220 -23.54 -6.38 2.97
CA LEU A 220 -22.60 -7.24 2.26
C LEU A 220 -23.03 -8.71 2.35
N ASN A 221 -23.78 -9.18 1.36
CA ASN A 221 -23.79 -10.60 1.00
C ASN A 221 -22.49 -11.02 0.27
N HIS A 222 -21.41 -10.24 0.39
CA HIS A 222 -20.25 -10.34 -0.49
C HIS A 222 -19.03 -11.04 0.12
N PHE A 223 -19.10 -11.45 1.37
CA PHE A 223 -18.13 -12.34 1.98
C PHE A 223 -18.90 -13.31 2.88
N GLU A 224 -19.15 -14.54 2.40
CA GLU A 224 -19.53 -15.61 3.32
C GLU A 224 -18.46 -15.68 4.42
N GLN A 225 -18.82 -15.75 5.70
CA GLN A 225 -17.89 -16.16 6.75
C GLN A 225 -17.56 -17.65 6.56
N THR A 226 -16.29 -18.06 6.58
CA THR A 226 -15.96 -19.48 6.85
C THR A 226 -15.84 -19.57 8.35
N SER A 227 -16.88 -20.06 9.01
CA SER A 227 -16.71 -20.70 10.30
C SER A 227 -15.88 -21.98 10.08
N SER A 228 -14.84 -22.10 10.87
CA SER A 228 -13.93 -23.24 10.90
C SER A 228 -14.58 -24.37 11.70
N GLU A 229 -15.29 -25.31 11.07
CA GLU A 229 -15.47 -26.66 11.62
C GLU A 229 -15.41 -27.73 10.50
N PRO A 230 -14.81 -28.91 10.77
CA PRO A 230 -14.57 -29.93 9.75
C PRO A 230 -15.81 -30.81 9.57
N GLY A 231 -16.44 -30.75 8.39
CA GLY A 231 -17.61 -31.59 8.10
C GLY A 231 -17.98 -31.69 6.63
N GLU A 232 -17.61 -32.83 6.03
CA GLU A 232 -18.12 -33.50 4.82
C GLU A 232 -17.94 -32.85 3.43
N GLU A 233 -17.08 -33.52 2.64
CA GLU A 233 -16.85 -33.31 1.22
C GLU A 233 -18.16 -33.36 0.40
N ARG A 234 -18.43 -32.28 -0.33
CA ARG A 234 -19.28 -32.33 -1.53
C ARG A 234 -18.43 -31.96 -2.74
N THR A 235 -18.30 -32.92 -3.66
CA THR A 235 -17.60 -32.78 -4.93
C THR A 235 -18.26 -31.67 -5.77
N GLN A 236 -17.68 -30.47 -5.77
CA GLN A 236 -18.07 -29.40 -6.69
C GLN A 236 -17.24 -29.53 -7.97
N GLN A 237 -17.91 -29.66 -9.11
CA GLN A 237 -17.25 -29.54 -10.42
C GLN A 237 -16.65 -28.14 -10.55
N GLU A 238 -15.34 -28.06 -10.76
CA GLU A 238 -14.60 -26.82 -10.95
C GLU A 238 -15.12 -26.05 -12.18
N LYS A 239 -15.75 -24.90 -11.95
CA LYS A 239 -16.05 -23.93 -13.02
C LYS A 239 -14.79 -23.11 -13.29
N ASN A 240 -14.20 -23.29 -14.47
CA ASN A 240 -13.13 -22.43 -14.97
C ASN A 240 -13.63 -20.98 -15.12
N MET A 241 -12.80 -20.01 -14.74
CA MET A 241 -13.14 -18.59 -14.82
C MET A 241 -12.83 -18.03 -16.21
N LYS A 242 -13.63 -17.10 -16.73
CA LYS A 242 -13.40 -16.46 -18.04
C LYS A 242 -13.03 -15.00 -17.87
N LEU A 243 -11.93 -14.58 -18.51
CA LEU A 243 -11.45 -13.21 -18.50
C LEU A 243 -11.34 -12.68 -19.93
N LYS A 244 -11.75 -11.44 -20.18
CA LYS A 244 -11.61 -10.82 -21.50
C LYS A 244 -10.13 -10.61 -21.82
N ALA A 245 -9.65 -11.27 -22.88
CA ALA A 245 -8.26 -11.18 -23.34
C ALA A 245 -7.80 -9.73 -23.57
N LYS A 246 -8.74 -8.89 -24.01
CA LYS A 246 -8.51 -7.47 -24.31
C LYS A 246 -7.99 -6.68 -23.10
N LEU A 247 -8.42 -7.00 -21.88
CA LEU A 247 -7.99 -6.30 -20.66
C LEU A 247 -6.51 -6.58 -20.36
N LEU A 248 -6.07 -7.83 -20.49
CA LEU A 248 -4.67 -8.22 -20.30
C LEU A 248 -3.77 -7.56 -21.34
N THR A 249 -4.22 -7.52 -22.60
CA THR A 249 -3.46 -6.87 -23.68
C THR A 249 -3.36 -5.35 -23.50
N VAL A 250 -4.42 -4.69 -23.01
CA VAL A 250 -4.40 -3.23 -22.71
C VAL A 250 -3.41 -2.91 -21.61
N LEU A 251 -3.25 -3.81 -20.63
CA LEU A 251 -2.24 -3.70 -19.57
C LEU A 251 -0.82 -4.09 -20.04
N GLY A 252 -0.65 -4.47 -21.30
CA GLY A 252 0.64 -4.86 -21.89
C GLY A 252 1.13 -6.23 -21.44
N LEU A 253 0.22 -7.14 -21.04
CA LEU A 253 0.56 -8.51 -20.65
C LEU A 253 0.36 -9.46 -21.85
N SER A 254 1.39 -10.26 -22.14
CA SER A 254 1.31 -11.35 -23.14
C SER A 254 0.53 -12.53 -22.56
N LEU A 255 -0.41 -13.06 -23.35
CA LEU A 255 -1.17 -14.25 -22.98
C LEU A 255 -0.28 -15.50 -22.99
N GLU A 256 0.69 -15.59 -23.92
CA GLU A 256 1.64 -16.71 -23.96
C GLU A 256 2.55 -16.73 -22.73
N ALA A 257 3.02 -15.57 -22.26
CA ALA A 257 3.85 -15.44 -21.06
C ALA A 257 3.09 -15.77 -19.76
N LEU A 258 1.75 -15.86 -19.84
CA LEU A 258 0.86 -16.30 -18.78
C LEU A 258 0.44 -17.77 -18.95
N GLY A 259 0.89 -18.44 -20.01
CA GLY A 259 0.50 -19.81 -20.33
C GLY A 259 -0.98 -19.95 -20.66
N LEU A 260 -1.57 -18.93 -21.29
CA LEU A 260 -3.00 -18.83 -21.59
C LEU A 260 -3.25 -18.96 -23.08
N GLU A 261 -4.27 -19.74 -23.43
CA GLU A 261 -4.73 -19.89 -24.81
C GLU A 261 -6.05 -19.14 -24.99
N LYS A 262 -6.17 -18.44 -26.12
CA LYS A 262 -7.35 -17.64 -26.45
C LYS A 262 -8.45 -18.56 -27.00
N GLN A 263 -9.62 -18.55 -26.37
CA GLN A 263 -10.83 -19.20 -26.91
C GLN A 263 -11.89 -18.13 -27.19
N GLY A 264 -11.81 -17.51 -28.37
CA GLY A 264 -12.70 -16.39 -28.73
C GLY A 264 -12.24 -15.07 -28.13
N GLU A 265 -13.16 -14.25 -27.59
CA GLU A 265 -12.79 -12.98 -26.92
C GLU A 265 -12.32 -13.17 -25.47
N ASP A 266 -12.59 -14.35 -24.93
CA ASP A 266 -12.30 -14.72 -23.56
C ASP A 266 -11.12 -15.69 -23.47
N VAL A 267 -10.51 -15.70 -22.30
CA VAL A 267 -9.46 -16.61 -21.87
C VAL A 267 -9.97 -17.37 -20.67
N GLU A 268 -9.94 -18.68 -20.76
CA GLU A 268 -10.39 -19.56 -19.69
C GLU A 268 -9.22 -19.87 -18.75
N LEU A 269 -9.44 -19.60 -17.47
CA LEU A 269 -8.45 -19.66 -16.40
C LEU A 269 -8.80 -20.85 -15.50
N SER A 270 -7.87 -21.80 -15.40
CA SER A 270 -7.89 -22.77 -14.32
C SER A 270 -7.65 -22.06 -12.98
N ALA A 271 -8.11 -22.65 -11.88
CA ALA A 271 -7.94 -22.09 -10.54
C ALA A 271 -6.46 -21.79 -10.22
N GLU A 272 -5.54 -22.64 -10.69
CA GLU A 272 -4.09 -22.51 -10.51
C GLU A 272 -3.46 -21.35 -11.29
N LYS A 273 -3.96 -21.05 -12.50
CA LYS A 273 -3.43 -19.97 -13.35
C LYS A 273 -4.01 -18.60 -12.97
N PHE A 274 -5.17 -18.58 -12.33
CA PHE A 274 -5.87 -17.35 -11.95
C PHE A 274 -5.03 -16.47 -11.00
N GLU A 275 -4.43 -17.07 -9.98
CA GLU A 275 -3.60 -16.35 -9.00
C GLU A 275 -2.37 -15.74 -9.66
N VAL A 276 -1.68 -16.48 -10.52
CA VAL A 276 -0.48 -16.01 -11.25
C VAL A 276 -0.83 -14.83 -12.17
N VAL A 277 -2.00 -14.87 -12.80
CA VAL A 277 -2.49 -13.80 -13.68
C VAL A 277 -2.81 -12.55 -12.87
N LEU A 278 -3.50 -12.69 -11.73
CA LEU A 278 -3.80 -11.55 -10.85
C LEU A 278 -2.54 -10.91 -10.28
N GLN A 279 -1.57 -11.70 -9.80
CA GLN A 279 -0.30 -11.20 -9.27
C GLN A 279 0.48 -10.41 -10.32
N LYS A 280 0.61 -10.96 -11.54
CA LYS A 280 1.30 -10.27 -12.65
C LYS A 280 0.55 -9.02 -13.11
N THR A 281 -0.78 -9.04 -13.08
CA THR A 281 -1.62 -7.89 -13.44
C THR A 281 -1.52 -6.77 -12.41
N GLY A 282 -1.63 -7.10 -11.12
CA GLY A 282 -1.45 -6.14 -10.02
C GLY A 282 -0.05 -5.53 -10.03
N SER A 283 1.00 -6.35 -10.17
CA SER A 283 2.37 -5.87 -10.31
C SER A 283 2.56 -4.91 -11.49
N LYS A 284 1.88 -5.19 -12.62
CA LYS A 284 1.94 -4.33 -13.80
C LYS A 284 1.19 -3.01 -13.59
N ILE A 285 0.06 -3.02 -12.89
CA ILE A 285 -0.68 -1.81 -12.51
C ILE A 285 0.16 -0.94 -11.58
N SER A 286 0.76 -1.51 -10.53
CA SER A 286 1.64 -0.76 -9.62
C SER A 286 2.88 -0.19 -10.35
N SER A 287 3.41 -0.93 -11.32
CA SER A 287 4.49 -0.44 -12.19
C SER A 287 4.03 0.73 -13.08
N LEU A 288 2.82 0.65 -13.65
CA LEU A 288 2.24 1.74 -14.45
C LEU A 288 1.97 2.98 -13.59
N GLU A 289 1.45 2.81 -12.38
CA GLU A 289 1.23 3.89 -11.40
C GLU A 289 2.55 4.56 -11.02
N THR A 290 3.59 3.78 -10.72
CA THR A 290 4.94 4.30 -10.44
C THR A 290 5.51 5.07 -11.65
N THR A 291 5.29 4.57 -12.86
CA THR A 291 5.73 5.22 -14.10
C THR A 291 4.96 6.52 -14.34
N LEU A 292 3.65 6.53 -14.05
CA LEU A 292 2.79 7.69 -14.16
C LEU A 292 3.18 8.78 -13.15
N ASN A 293 3.48 8.40 -11.91
CA ASN A 293 3.97 9.31 -10.87
C ASN A 293 5.35 9.88 -11.23
N SER A 294 6.24 9.06 -11.81
CA SER A 294 7.53 9.51 -12.32
C SER A 294 7.36 10.52 -13.46
N TYR A 295 6.41 10.28 -14.36
CA TYR A 295 6.07 11.20 -15.44
C TYR A 295 5.45 12.51 -14.91
N ALA A 296 4.60 12.44 -13.88
CA ALA A 296 4.03 13.62 -13.24
C ALA A 296 5.12 14.49 -12.60
N GLY A 297 6.08 13.86 -11.91
CA GLY A 297 7.24 14.52 -11.33
C GLY A 297 8.15 15.20 -12.35
N LEU A 298 8.29 14.66 -13.57
CA LEU A 298 9.02 15.30 -14.68
C LEU A 298 8.33 16.56 -15.23
N THR A 299 7.06 16.77 -14.86
CA THR A 299 6.27 17.94 -15.23
C THR A 299 5.96 18.82 -14.03
N ASP A 300 6.70 18.65 -12.93
CA ASP A 300 6.54 19.36 -11.65
C ASP A 300 5.12 19.26 -11.06
N GLN A 301 4.45 18.13 -11.28
CA GLN A 301 3.09 17.88 -10.79
C GLN A 301 3.04 16.64 -9.88
N GLU A 302 2.27 16.74 -8.80
CA GLU A 302 1.96 15.58 -7.94
C GLU A 302 0.89 14.66 -8.57
N SER A 303 0.03 15.20 -9.44
CA SER A 303 -0.95 14.44 -10.24
C SER A 303 -1.43 15.27 -11.45
N PHE A 304 -1.95 14.60 -12.49
CA PHE A 304 -2.38 15.27 -13.71
C PHE A 304 -3.79 15.86 -13.57
N PRO A 305 -4.00 17.17 -13.84
CA PRO A 305 -5.32 17.78 -13.85
C PRO A 305 -6.16 17.26 -15.03
N ALA A 306 -7.48 17.36 -14.91
CA ALA A 306 -8.39 17.04 -16.01
C ALA A 306 -8.08 17.92 -17.24
N GLY A 307 -7.83 17.29 -18.40
CA GLY A 307 -7.46 17.99 -19.63
C GLY A 307 -5.95 18.23 -19.79
N PHE A 308 -5.10 17.56 -19.01
CA PHE A 308 -3.65 17.62 -19.19
C PHE A 308 -3.23 17.16 -20.60
N ASP A 309 -2.55 18.04 -21.32
CA ASP A 309 -2.07 17.77 -22.68
C ASP A 309 -0.75 16.96 -22.63
N HIS A 310 -0.91 15.64 -22.64
CA HIS A 310 0.22 14.71 -22.64
C HIS A 310 1.11 14.86 -23.88
N GLU A 311 0.51 15.10 -25.05
CA GLU A 311 1.24 15.11 -26.32
C GLU A 311 2.19 16.30 -26.41
N SER A 312 1.71 17.49 -26.03
CA SER A 312 2.54 18.70 -25.98
C SER A 312 3.65 18.61 -24.93
N ASN A 313 3.36 18.04 -23.75
CA ASN A 313 4.37 17.89 -22.70
C ASN A 313 5.45 16.85 -23.05
N VAL A 314 5.07 15.72 -23.67
CA VAL A 314 6.05 14.76 -24.20
C VAL A 314 6.92 15.42 -25.28
N ALA A 315 6.34 16.25 -26.15
CA ALA A 315 7.10 17.00 -27.15
C ALA A 315 8.10 17.96 -26.48
N LYS A 316 7.69 18.71 -25.45
CA LYS A 316 8.60 19.58 -24.66
C LYS A 316 9.73 18.80 -24.01
N LEU A 317 9.44 17.69 -23.32
CA LEU A 317 10.47 16.85 -22.70
C LEU A 317 11.44 16.28 -23.74
N LYS A 318 10.97 15.92 -24.94
CA LYS A 318 11.84 15.51 -26.04
C LYS A 318 12.76 16.64 -26.50
N THR A 319 12.27 17.89 -26.58
CA THR A 319 13.12 19.03 -26.93
C THR A 319 14.21 19.30 -25.91
N LEU A 320 13.98 19.02 -24.62
CA LEU A 320 15.02 19.12 -23.59
C LEU A 320 16.17 18.12 -23.78
N LEU A 321 15.94 17.04 -24.53
CA LEU A 321 16.98 16.05 -24.86
C LEU A 321 17.82 16.42 -26.08
N ASP A 322 17.47 17.48 -26.83
CA ASP A 322 18.17 17.82 -28.07
C ASP A 322 19.58 18.35 -27.82
N GLU A 323 19.77 19.22 -26.83
CA GLU A 323 21.09 19.78 -26.52
C GLU A 323 22.06 18.73 -25.94
N PRO A 324 21.67 17.88 -24.96
CA PRO A 324 22.50 16.75 -24.52
C PRO A 324 22.89 15.79 -25.65
N LYS A 325 21.98 15.54 -26.61
CA LYS A 325 22.29 14.71 -27.78
C LYS A 325 23.33 15.36 -28.69
N LYS A 326 23.24 16.67 -28.95
CA LYS A 326 24.26 17.37 -29.76
C LYS A 326 25.64 17.28 -29.13
N ILE A 327 25.73 17.40 -27.80
CA ILE A 327 27.00 17.24 -27.07
C ILE A 327 27.53 15.82 -27.25
N LEU A 328 26.69 14.80 -27.06
CA LEU A 328 27.08 13.41 -27.24
C LEU A 328 27.57 13.12 -28.67
N GLU A 329 26.88 13.64 -29.69
CA GLU A 329 27.28 13.49 -31.10
C GLU A 329 28.57 14.26 -31.43
N HIS A 330 28.78 15.42 -30.81
CA HIS A 330 30.03 16.17 -30.92
C HIS A 330 31.20 15.33 -30.38
N ASP A 331 31.07 14.75 -29.19
CA ASP A 331 32.08 13.90 -28.57
C ASP A 331 32.37 12.64 -29.41
N ARG A 332 31.33 12.00 -29.97
CA ARG A 332 31.48 10.87 -30.92
C ARG A 332 32.31 11.28 -32.13
N SER A 333 32.03 12.44 -32.72
CA SER A 333 32.75 12.97 -33.88
C SER A 333 34.22 13.22 -33.57
N GLU A 334 34.53 13.83 -32.41
CA GLU A 334 35.92 14.08 -32.00
C GLU A 334 36.69 12.78 -31.75
N VAL A 335 36.08 11.80 -31.08
CA VAL A 335 36.69 10.48 -30.86
C VAL A 335 36.91 9.73 -32.18
N LEU A 336 35.96 9.80 -33.11
CA LEU A 336 36.11 9.22 -34.46
C LEU A 336 37.25 9.87 -35.24
N LYS A 337 37.38 11.21 -35.19
CA LYS A 337 38.50 11.93 -35.80
C LYS A 337 39.83 11.45 -35.21
N ALA A 338 39.92 11.36 -33.88
CA ALA A 338 41.12 10.90 -33.19
C ALA A 338 41.49 9.47 -33.58
N TYR A 339 40.51 8.56 -33.63
CA TYR A 339 40.70 7.19 -34.08
C TYR A 339 41.20 7.12 -35.53
N ARG A 340 40.54 7.83 -36.46
CA ARG A 340 40.90 7.87 -37.89
C ARG A 340 42.31 8.41 -38.12
N LEU A 341 42.70 9.45 -37.38
CA LEU A 341 44.07 9.99 -37.37
C LEU A 341 45.08 8.95 -36.86
N PHE A 342 44.74 8.23 -35.79
CA PHE A 342 45.58 7.18 -35.25
C PHE A 342 45.79 6.03 -36.24
N VAL A 343 44.76 5.60 -36.98
CA VAL A 343 44.86 4.51 -37.97
C VAL A 343 45.25 4.97 -39.39
N ASN A 344 45.63 6.25 -39.56
CA ASN A 344 46.00 6.84 -40.86
C ASN A 344 44.94 6.59 -41.96
N GLY A 345 43.66 6.68 -41.61
CA GLY A 345 42.55 6.49 -42.54
C GLY A 345 42.25 5.03 -42.92
N LYS A 346 42.97 4.03 -42.41
CA LYS A 346 42.62 2.60 -42.54
C LYS A 346 41.70 2.15 -41.39
N ALA A 347 40.56 2.82 -41.27
CA ALA A 347 39.64 2.57 -40.17
C ALA A 347 38.93 1.22 -40.31
N ASP A 348 38.93 0.45 -39.22
CA ASP A 348 38.06 -0.72 -39.07
C ASP A 348 36.63 -0.26 -38.81
N LYS A 349 35.71 -0.69 -39.68
CA LYS A 349 34.30 -0.30 -39.66
C LYS A 349 33.59 -0.73 -38.37
N THR A 350 33.95 -1.89 -37.80
CA THR A 350 33.36 -2.37 -36.55
C THR A 350 33.75 -1.48 -35.37
N ILE A 351 34.96 -0.92 -35.39
CA ILE A 351 35.41 0.02 -34.36
C ILE A 351 34.71 1.38 -34.53
N GLU A 352 34.45 1.83 -35.76
CA GLU A 352 33.67 3.05 -36.01
C GLU A 352 32.23 2.91 -35.48
N GLU A 353 31.56 1.81 -35.81
CA GLU A 353 30.20 1.51 -35.32
C GLU A 353 30.15 1.39 -33.79
N MET A 354 31.20 0.87 -33.16
CA MET A 354 31.33 0.84 -31.70
C MET A 354 31.44 2.25 -31.10
N ILE A 355 32.17 3.17 -31.74
CA ILE A 355 32.30 4.57 -31.27
C ILE A 355 30.97 5.32 -31.47
N GLU A 356 30.29 5.12 -32.60
CA GLU A 356 29.00 5.75 -32.91
C GLU A 356 27.88 5.33 -31.94
N SER A 357 27.96 4.11 -31.39
CA SER A 357 26.99 3.62 -30.40
C SER A 357 27.42 3.84 -28.94
N ALA A 358 28.63 4.35 -28.70
CA ALA A 358 29.19 4.49 -27.36
C ALA A 358 28.43 5.52 -26.50
N ASP A 359 28.27 5.22 -25.21
CA ASP A 359 27.76 6.16 -24.22
C ASP A 359 28.84 7.16 -23.78
N LEU A 360 28.45 8.21 -23.04
CA LEU A 360 29.37 9.28 -22.63
C LEU A 360 30.58 8.77 -21.82
N LYS A 361 30.38 7.76 -20.97
CA LYS A 361 31.45 7.20 -20.14
C LYS A 361 32.46 6.44 -21.02
N GLN A 362 31.95 5.66 -21.96
CA GLN A 362 32.75 4.95 -22.95
C GLN A 362 33.52 5.93 -23.85
N LEU A 363 32.88 7.00 -24.31
CA LEU A 363 33.52 8.05 -25.12
C LEU A 363 34.65 8.73 -24.38
N LYS A 364 34.49 9.10 -23.10
CA LYS A 364 35.58 9.67 -22.29
C LYS A 364 36.78 8.72 -22.18
N ALA A 365 36.53 7.42 -21.99
CA ALA A 365 37.59 6.42 -21.94
C ALA A 365 38.31 6.27 -23.30
N LEU A 366 37.54 6.25 -24.40
CA LEU A 366 38.07 6.15 -25.76
C LEU A 366 38.87 7.40 -26.16
N ALA A 367 38.36 8.59 -25.83
CA ALA A 367 39.04 9.87 -26.05
C ALA A 367 40.41 9.88 -25.36
N LYS A 368 40.48 9.46 -24.09
CA LYS A 368 41.74 9.33 -23.34
C LYS A 368 42.68 8.33 -24.01
N HIS A 369 42.19 7.16 -24.39
CA HIS A 369 42.99 6.11 -25.01
C HIS A 369 43.58 6.53 -26.36
N TYR A 370 42.76 7.11 -27.24
CA TYR A 370 43.22 7.60 -28.53
C TYR A 370 44.07 8.87 -28.40
N GLY A 371 43.81 9.71 -27.40
CA GLY A 371 44.69 10.84 -27.05
C GLY A 371 46.10 10.39 -26.68
N ILE A 372 46.24 9.38 -25.81
CA ILE A 372 47.54 8.78 -25.46
C ILE A 372 48.23 8.22 -26.71
N LYS A 373 47.52 7.42 -27.51
CA LYS A 373 48.06 6.83 -28.75
C LYS A 373 48.49 7.88 -29.77
N LEU A 374 47.76 8.99 -29.90
CA LEU A 374 48.13 10.09 -30.77
C LEU A 374 49.36 10.83 -30.22
N ASN A 375 49.50 10.98 -28.90
CA ASN A 375 50.69 11.55 -28.26
C ASN A 375 51.94 10.69 -28.48
N GLU A 376 51.81 9.36 -28.41
CA GLU A 376 52.90 8.44 -28.76
C GLU A 376 53.29 8.53 -30.25
N LYS A 377 52.30 8.62 -31.13
CA LYS A 377 52.51 8.65 -32.59
C LYS A 377 53.02 10.00 -33.11
N PHE A 378 52.56 11.10 -32.50
CA PHE A 378 52.92 12.47 -32.83
C PHE A 378 53.37 13.20 -31.55
N PRO A 379 54.57 12.90 -31.03
CA PRO A 379 55.06 13.52 -29.80
C PRO A 379 55.29 15.02 -30.02
N ILE A 380 55.15 15.79 -28.95
CA ILE A 380 55.48 17.21 -28.91
C ILE A 380 56.98 17.36 -29.17
N ARG A 381 57.35 18.30 -30.04
CA ARG A 381 58.74 18.61 -30.38
C ARG A 381 58.98 20.10 -30.16
N THR A 382 60.13 20.46 -29.62
CA THR A 382 60.52 21.86 -29.51
C THR A 382 61.06 22.35 -30.85
N ASP A 383 60.59 23.51 -31.30
CA ASP A 383 61.17 24.19 -32.47
C ASP A 383 62.52 24.85 -32.14
N GLU A 384 63.16 25.42 -33.16
CA GLU A 384 64.46 26.10 -33.04
C GLU A 384 64.43 27.32 -32.09
N LEU A 385 63.24 27.80 -31.72
CA LEU A 385 63.02 28.91 -30.77
C LEU A 385 62.65 28.41 -29.37
N GLY A 386 62.68 27.09 -29.12
CA GLY A 386 62.33 26.48 -27.84
C GLY A 386 60.83 26.48 -27.55
N LYS A 387 59.97 26.67 -28.55
CA LYS A 387 58.51 26.55 -28.39
C LYS A 387 58.06 25.14 -28.71
N ASP A 388 57.13 24.63 -27.91
CA ASP A 388 56.50 23.34 -28.17
C ASP A 388 55.67 23.41 -29.46
N THR A 389 55.96 22.51 -30.38
CA THR A 389 55.29 22.36 -31.68
C THR A 389 54.85 20.93 -31.91
N ARG A 390 53.75 20.77 -32.64
CA ARG A 390 53.21 19.45 -33.02
C ARG A 390 52.82 19.47 -34.50
N ALA A 391 53.03 18.34 -35.19
CA ALA A 391 52.75 18.22 -36.63
C ALA A 391 51.25 18.17 -36.98
N SER A 392 50.34 18.04 -36.01
CA SER A 392 48.90 18.20 -36.21
C SER A 392 48.42 19.45 -35.47
N GLY A 393 47.76 20.36 -36.18
CA GLY A 393 47.36 21.67 -35.70
C GLY A 393 46.49 21.66 -34.45
N THR A 394 46.65 22.76 -33.69
CA THR A 394 45.81 23.30 -32.61
C THR A 394 45.27 22.30 -31.58
N SER A 395 45.94 22.29 -30.43
CA SER A 395 45.40 21.77 -29.17
C SER A 395 44.16 22.57 -28.78
N SER A 396 42.96 22.06 -29.06
CA SER A 396 41.87 22.28 -28.13
C SER A 396 42.15 21.37 -26.95
N GLU A 397 42.77 21.90 -25.91
CA GLU A 397 42.73 21.26 -24.60
C GLU A 397 41.26 20.96 -24.33
N LEU A 398 40.92 19.67 -24.23
CA LEU A 398 39.68 19.25 -23.59
C LEU A 398 39.88 19.54 -22.11
N ASP A 399 39.82 20.83 -21.78
CA ASP A 399 40.09 21.37 -20.47
C ASP A 399 39.06 20.79 -19.51
N GLU A 400 39.51 20.38 -18.32
CA GLU A 400 38.70 19.84 -17.23
C GLU A 400 37.83 20.93 -16.58
N THR A 401 37.32 21.89 -17.35
CA THR A 401 36.31 22.80 -16.83
C THR A 401 34.98 22.07 -16.81
N GLU A 402 34.66 21.47 -15.65
CA GLU A 402 33.28 21.15 -15.29
C GLU A 402 32.45 22.43 -15.32
N GLN A 403 31.92 22.79 -16.49
CA GLN A 403 30.80 23.71 -16.57
C GLN A 403 29.56 22.97 -16.07
N TYR A 404 29.28 23.10 -14.77
CA TYR A 404 27.97 22.82 -14.23
C TYR A 404 26.98 23.78 -14.90
N LEU A 405 26.30 23.33 -15.96
CA LEU A 405 25.11 24.01 -16.44
C LEU A 405 23.97 23.68 -15.47
N THR A 406 23.66 24.63 -14.60
CA THR A 406 22.37 24.68 -13.92
C THR A 406 21.31 24.89 -14.99
N VAL A 407 20.56 23.83 -15.31
CA VAL A 407 19.33 23.96 -16.10
C VAL A 407 18.27 24.52 -15.16
N GLU A 408 18.03 25.82 -15.20
CA GLU A 408 16.87 26.40 -14.52
C GLU A 408 15.60 25.88 -15.22
N ILE A 409 14.80 25.13 -14.47
CA ILE A 409 13.45 24.75 -14.86
C ILE A 409 12.58 26.01 -14.64
N PRO A 410 12.03 26.63 -15.69
CA PRO A 410 11.11 27.75 -15.50
C PRO A 410 9.82 27.26 -14.82
N ALA A 411 9.42 27.98 -13.78
CA ALA A 411 8.21 27.72 -12.98
C ALA A 411 6.91 27.74 -13.79
#